data_AF-A9NGQ7-F1
#
_entry.id   AF-A9NGQ7-F1
#
_cell.length_a   1.000
_cell.length_b   1.000
_cell.length_c   1.000
_cell.angle_alpha   90.00
_cell.angle_beta   90.00
_cell.angle_gamma   90.00
#
_symmetry.space_group_name_H-M   'P 1'
#
loop_
_entity.id
_entity.type
_entity.pdbx_description
1 polymer ?
#
loop_
_entity_poly.entity_id
_entity_poly.type
_entity_poly.pdbx_seq_one_letter_code
_entity_poly.pdbx_strand_id
1 'polypeptide(L)'
;MLPHWYKEYNQAYFNFDNYHEAEIFAVRRLNSINEEYTLNGKPLQYFVLPRQKIGTAYHEFQTGDKKDVYWDKTSILLHEDIMEKHKMGEFFSRVIPNYDYFGKSLVNETTWNTILNQVIYENEMVKVIIDELRLWAEESIYESGCFTILGI
;
A
#
# COMPACT_ATOMS: atom_id res chain seq x y z
N MET A 1 -22.57 13.65 -13.80
CA MET A 1 -21.82 13.40 -12.56
C MET A 1 -22.02 11.93 -12.24
N LEU A 2 -20.97 11.12 -12.34
CA LEU A 2 -21.07 9.67 -12.17
C LEU A 2 -21.10 9.34 -10.66
N PRO A 3 -21.80 8.28 -10.23
CA PRO A 3 -21.87 7.89 -8.81
C PRO A 3 -20.48 7.52 -8.26
N HIS A 4 -20.27 7.65 -6.95
CA HIS A 4 -19.01 7.31 -6.25
C HIS A 4 -18.63 5.81 -6.29
N TRP A 5 -19.51 4.95 -6.79
CA TRP A 5 -19.25 3.53 -7.03
C TRP A 5 -18.90 3.22 -8.51
N TYR A 6 -18.64 4.26 -9.30
CA TYR A 6 -18.09 4.16 -10.66
C TYR A 6 -16.57 3.95 -10.63
N LYS A 7 -16.06 2.95 -11.37
CA LYS A 7 -14.62 2.67 -11.48
C LYS A 7 -14.19 2.52 -12.93
N GLU A 8 -13.23 3.35 -13.37
CA GLU A 8 -12.54 3.26 -14.67
C GLU A 8 -11.26 2.43 -14.53
N TYR A 9 -11.13 1.34 -15.27
CA TYR A 9 -9.94 0.48 -15.23
C TYR A 9 -9.55 0.02 -16.63
N ASN A 10 -8.29 0.26 -17.05
CA ASN A 10 -7.79 -0.10 -18.38
C ASN A 10 -8.73 0.31 -19.52
N GLN A 11 -9.31 1.53 -19.43
CA GLN A 11 -10.28 2.07 -20.39
C GLN A 11 -11.62 1.30 -20.44
N ALA A 12 -11.88 0.38 -19.51
CA ALA A 12 -13.15 -0.29 -19.31
C ALA A 12 -13.88 0.29 -18.10
N TYR A 13 -15.21 0.37 -18.21
CA TYR A 13 -16.08 0.91 -17.19
C TYR A 13 -16.88 -0.20 -16.52
N PHE A 14 -16.89 -0.21 -15.20
CA PHE A 14 -17.68 -1.15 -14.40
C PHE A 14 -18.77 -0.39 -13.64
N ASN A 15 -20.01 -0.85 -13.76
CA ASN A 15 -21.13 -0.42 -12.93
C ASN A 15 -21.43 -1.53 -11.92
N PHE A 16 -21.58 -1.17 -10.65
CA PHE A 16 -21.90 -2.10 -9.57
C PHE A 16 -23.28 -1.73 -8.99
N ASP A 17 -24.03 -2.72 -8.53
CA ASP A 17 -25.39 -2.46 -8.02
C ASP A 17 -25.35 -1.81 -6.63
N ASN A 18 -24.25 -1.99 -5.89
CA ASN A 18 -24.05 -1.44 -4.55
C ASN A 18 -22.57 -1.36 -4.14
N TYR A 19 -22.30 -0.73 -3.00
CA TYR A 19 -20.96 -0.58 -2.42
C TYR A 19 -20.27 -1.94 -2.14
N HIS A 20 -21.01 -2.94 -1.67
CA HIS A 20 -20.46 -4.24 -1.30
C HIS A 20 -19.87 -4.97 -2.52
N GLU A 21 -20.51 -4.88 -3.67
CA GLU A 21 -19.97 -5.43 -4.91
C GLU A 21 -18.71 -4.70 -5.38
N ALA A 22 -18.70 -3.36 -5.29
CA ALA A 22 -17.53 -2.55 -5.60
C ALA A 22 -16.35 -2.84 -4.66
N GLU A 23 -16.64 -3.18 -3.39
CA GLU A 23 -15.67 -3.61 -2.38
C GLU A 23 -15.15 -5.02 -2.67
N ILE A 24 -16.01 -5.98 -3.01
CA ILE A 24 -15.59 -7.34 -3.43
C ILE A 24 -14.68 -7.26 -4.66
N PHE A 25 -15.03 -6.43 -5.65
CA PHE A 25 -14.22 -6.22 -6.83
C PHE A 25 -12.83 -5.66 -6.47
N ALA A 26 -12.78 -4.60 -5.66
CA ALA A 26 -11.53 -4.00 -5.19
C ALA A 26 -10.65 -5.01 -4.47
N VAL A 27 -11.23 -5.78 -3.55
CA VAL A 27 -10.52 -6.82 -2.78
C VAL A 27 -10.00 -7.92 -3.71
N ARG A 28 -10.79 -8.38 -4.68
CA ARG A 28 -10.34 -9.39 -5.66
C ARG A 28 -9.20 -8.86 -6.51
N ARG A 29 -9.24 -7.58 -6.90
CA ARG A 29 -8.18 -6.93 -7.69
C ARG A 29 -6.87 -6.82 -6.90
N LEU A 30 -6.92 -6.27 -5.68
CA LEU A 30 -5.75 -6.20 -4.80
C LEU A 30 -5.20 -7.59 -4.47
N ASN A 31 -6.09 -8.56 -4.23
CA ASN A 31 -5.66 -9.94 -4.05
C ASN A 31 -5.05 -10.54 -5.32
N SER A 32 -5.53 -10.23 -6.52
CA SER A 32 -4.92 -10.68 -7.77
C SER A 32 -3.50 -10.13 -7.93
N ILE A 33 -3.31 -8.85 -7.62
CA ILE A 33 -1.99 -8.21 -7.59
C ILE A 33 -1.07 -8.93 -6.60
N ASN A 34 -1.60 -9.33 -5.45
CA ASN A 34 -0.87 -10.07 -4.42
C ASN A 34 -0.62 -11.55 -4.80
N GLU A 35 -1.60 -12.25 -5.38
CA GLU A 35 -1.60 -13.71 -5.60
C GLU A 35 -0.60 -14.18 -6.64
N GLU A 36 -0.29 -13.36 -7.66
CA GLU A 36 0.75 -13.67 -8.64
C GLU A 36 2.17 -13.56 -8.06
N TYR A 37 2.31 -13.29 -6.76
CA TYR A 37 3.55 -12.93 -6.07
C TYR A 37 4.27 -11.73 -6.67
N THR A 38 3.68 -11.09 -7.69
CA THR A 38 4.42 -10.26 -8.61
C THR A 38 3.70 -8.95 -8.96
N LEU A 39 4.27 -7.82 -8.55
CA LEU A 39 3.92 -6.53 -9.15
C LEU A 39 4.60 -6.51 -10.53
N ASN A 40 3.81 -6.57 -11.60
CA ASN A 40 4.28 -6.66 -13.00
C ASN A 40 5.03 -7.96 -13.39
N GLY A 41 4.67 -9.13 -12.84
CA GLY A 41 5.27 -10.41 -13.26
C GLY A 41 6.66 -10.73 -12.66
N LYS A 42 7.19 -9.89 -11.76
CA LYS A 42 8.37 -10.17 -10.92
C LYS A 42 8.04 -10.33 -9.42
N PRO A 43 8.60 -11.34 -8.72
CA PRO A 43 8.32 -11.57 -7.31
C PRO A 43 8.64 -10.35 -6.44
N LEU A 44 7.81 -10.06 -5.43
CA LEU A 44 8.14 -9.09 -4.38
C LEU A 44 9.45 -9.52 -3.70
N GLN A 45 10.41 -8.61 -3.64
CA GLN A 45 11.74 -8.82 -3.09
C GLN A 45 11.86 -8.34 -1.64
N TYR A 46 11.18 -7.25 -1.28
CA TYR A 46 11.24 -6.60 0.02
C TYR A 46 9.94 -6.74 0.80
N PHE A 47 8.82 -6.68 0.09
CA PHE A 47 7.51 -6.88 0.68
C PHE A 47 7.10 -8.35 0.68
N VAL A 48 6.30 -8.74 1.68
CA VAL A 48 5.65 -10.04 1.75
C VAL A 48 4.16 -9.89 2.00
N LEU A 49 3.39 -10.90 1.63
CA LEU A 49 1.97 -10.95 1.96
C LEU A 49 1.77 -11.41 3.41
N PRO A 50 0.64 -11.05 4.05
CA PRO A 50 0.28 -11.53 5.38
C PRO A 50 0.37 -13.05 5.55
N ARG A 51 0.02 -13.82 4.52
CA ARG A 51 0.11 -15.30 4.53
C ARG A 51 1.54 -15.85 4.49
N GLN A 52 2.52 -15.03 4.11
CA GLN A 52 3.94 -15.40 4.02
C GLN A 52 4.74 -14.93 5.23
N LYS A 53 4.16 -14.11 6.11
CA LYS A 53 4.86 -13.52 7.24
C LYS A 53 5.35 -14.60 8.21
N ILE A 54 6.56 -14.40 8.71
CA ILE A 54 7.13 -15.20 9.80
C ILE A 54 7.30 -14.26 11.00
N GLY A 55 6.55 -14.50 12.07
CA GLY A 55 6.51 -13.63 13.25
C GLY A 55 5.56 -12.43 13.12
N THR A 56 5.87 -11.36 13.84
CA THR A 56 5.05 -10.13 13.95
C THR A 56 5.83 -8.84 13.69
N ALA A 57 7.15 -8.90 13.47
CA ALA A 57 8.01 -7.73 13.29
C ALA A 57 7.91 -7.17 11.86
N TYR A 58 6.76 -6.58 11.53
CA TYR A 58 6.50 -5.97 10.23
C TYR A 58 5.76 -4.65 10.41
N HIS A 59 6.08 -3.71 9.52
CA HIS A 59 5.19 -2.61 9.20
C HIS A 59 4.18 -3.09 8.16
N GLU A 60 2.90 -2.94 8.45
CA GLU A 60 1.81 -3.32 7.57
C GLU A 60 1.34 -2.12 6.74
N PHE A 61 1.32 -2.29 5.42
CA PHE A 61 0.71 -1.37 4.49
C PHE A 61 -0.67 -1.91 4.17
N GLN A 62 -1.70 -1.26 4.72
CA GLN A 62 -3.09 -1.68 4.66
C GLN A 62 -3.90 -0.76 3.75
N THR A 63 -4.73 -1.33 2.87
CA THR A 63 -5.62 -0.52 2.02
C THR A 63 -6.69 0.21 2.84
N GLY A 64 -6.87 1.51 2.57
CA GLY A 64 -7.87 2.36 3.21
C GLY A 64 -7.52 2.79 4.65
N ASP A 65 -8.45 3.52 5.26
CA ASP A 65 -8.42 3.93 6.67
C ASP A 65 -9.24 2.95 7.52
N LYS A 66 -8.67 1.77 7.79
CA LYS A 66 -9.33 0.73 8.58
C LYS A 66 -9.03 0.92 10.08
N LYS A 67 -9.96 0.52 10.96
CA LYS A 67 -9.69 0.42 12.41
C LYS A 67 -8.57 -0.58 12.64
N ASP A 68 -7.77 -0.39 13.70
CA ASP A 68 -6.51 -1.10 14.08
C ASP A 68 -6.62 -2.64 14.09
N VAL A 69 -6.83 -3.22 12.91
CA VAL A 69 -6.96 -4.63 12.64
C VAL A 69 -5.79 -4.97 11.74
N TYR A 70 -4.84 -5.66 12.33
CA TYR A 70 -3.64 -6.10 11.66
C TYR A 70 -3.88 -7.31 10.75
N TRP A 71 -2.98 -7.48 9.81
CA TRP A 71 -2.84 -8.60 8.88
C TRP A 71 -4.03 -8.74 7.94
N ASP A 72 -4.54 -7.61 7.44
CA ASP A 72 -5.58 -7.63 6.42
C ASP A 72 -5.06 -8.32 5.16
N LYS A 73 -5.88 -9.20 4.57
CA LYS A 73 -5.50 -10.01 3.41
C LYS A 73 -5.07 -9.20 2.18
N THR A 74 -5.49 -7.95 2.09
CA THR A 74 -5.14 -7.02 1.00
C THR A 74 -3.83 -6.28 1.26
N SER A 75 -3.28 -6.38 2.47
CA SER A 75 -2.06 -5.70 2.88
C SER A 75 -0.81 -6.30 2.23
N ILE A 76 0.25 -5.49 2.19
CA ILE A 76 1.62 -5.95 2.00
C ILE A 76 2.46 -5.51 3.21
N LEU A 77 3.48 -6.29 3.53
CA LEU A 77 4.22 -6.17 4.77
C LEU A 77 5.70 -5.92 4.50
N LEU A 78 6.30 -4.95 5.19
CA LEU A 78 7.73 -4.69 5.15
C LEU A 78 8.35 -5.11 6.48
N HIS A 79 9.36 -5.99 6.45
CA HIS A 79 9.98 -6.49 7.67
C HIS A 79 10.74 -5.37 8.40
N GLU A 80 10.72 -5.39 9.74
CA GLU A 80 11.38 -4.40 10.60
C GLU A 80 12.87 -4.23 10.28
N ASP A 81 13.62 -5.33 10.14
CA ASP A 81 15.02 -5.28 9.71
C ASP A 81 15.25 -4.50 8.41
N ILE A 82 14.31 -4.52 7.46
CA ILE A 82 14.42 -3.74 6.22
C ILE A 82 14.13 -2.25 6.50
N MET A 83 13.12 -1.96 7.34
CA MET A 83 12.82 -0.60 7.81
C MET A 83 14.04 0.05 8.46
N GLU A 84 14.67 -0.65 9.40
CA GLU A 84 15.84 -0.19 10.15
C GLU A 84 17.08 -0.07 9.27
N LYS A 85 17.43 -1.15 8.55
CA LYS A 85 18.64 -1.20 7.71
C LYS A 85 18.67 -0.09 6.66
N HIS A 86 17.52 0.24 6.08
CA HIS A 86 17.41 1.23 5.01
C HIS A 86 16.84 2.57 5.49
N LYS A 87 16.64 2.74 6.81
CA LYS A 87 16.14 3.97 7.44
C LYS A 87 14.83 4.46 6.83
N MET A 88 13.93 3.53 6.51
CA MET A 88 12.64 3.84 5.89
C MET A 88 11.78 4.71 6.79
N GLY A 89 11.81 4.49 8.11
CA GLY A 89 11.12 5.35 9.08
C GLY A 89 11.60 6.80 9.07
N GLU A 90 12.92 7.03 8.94
CA GLU A 90 13.49 8.38 8.81
C GLU A 90 13.01 9.04 7.50
N PHE A 91 12.91 8.29 6.40
CA PHE A 91 12.35 8.80 5.16
C PHE A 91 10.87 9.14 5.30
N PHE A 92 10.05 8.20 5.80
CA PHE A 92 8.62 8.40 5.98
C PHE A 92 8.29 9.55 6.91
N SER A 93 9.00 9.70 8.03
CA SER A 93 8.83 10.85 8.95
C SER A 93 9.08 12.22 8.33
N ARG A 94 9.87 12.30 7.25
CA ARG A 94 10.09 13.56 6.51
C ARG A 94 8.96 13.88 5.53
N VAL A 95 8.28 12.86 4.99
CA VAL A 95 7.40 13.01 3.83
C VAL A 95 5.93 12.72 4.12
N ILE A 96 5.64 11.98 5.20
CA ILE A 96 4.29 11.66 5.67
C ILE A 96 3.96 12.56 6.86
N PRO A 97 2.92 13.42 6.77
CA PRO A 97 2.48 14.24 7.89
C PRO A 97 2.07 13.38 9.09
N ASN A 98 2.55 13.74 10.29
CA ASN A 98 2.28 13.03 11.54
C ASN A 98 2.60 11.53 11.48
N TYR A 99 3.64 11.15 10.71
CA TYR A 99 4.10 9.77 10.68
C TYR A 99 4.39 9.26 12.09
N ASP A 100 3.77 8.13 12.42
CA ASP A 100 4.00 7.39 13.65
C ASP A 100 4.62 6.04 13.29
N TYR A 101 5.87 5.85 13.73
CA TYR A 101 6.62 4.63 13.46
C TYR A 101 6.02 3.40 14.16
N PHE A 102 5.42 3.56 15.33
CA PHE A 102 4.81 2.45 16.10
C PHE A 102 3.29 2.52 16.12
N GLY A 103 2.73 3.30 15.21
CA GLY A 103 1.31 3.57 15.18
C GLY A 103 0.81 3.69 13.76
N LYS A 104 -0.22 4.52 13.61
CA LYS A 104 -1.01 4.59 12.39
C LYS A 104 -0.68 5.85 11.60
N SER A 105 -0.29 5.67 10.34
CA SER A 105 0.02 6.77 9.42
C SER A 105 -0.81 6.66 8.14
N LEU A 106 -1.61 7.68 7.84
CA LEU A 106 -2.48 7.70 6.65
C LEU A 106 -1.75 8.32 5.44
N VAL A 107 -1.81 7.65 4.30
CA VAL A 107 -1.23 8.11 3.03
C VAL A 107 -2.32 8.20 1.97
N ASN A 108 -2.68 9.42 1.58
CA ASN A 108 -3.57 9.70 0.45
C ASN A 108 -2.76 10.06 -0.80
N GLU A 109 -3.43 10.33 -1.91
CA GLU A 109 -2.80 10.69 -3.19
C GLU A 109 -1.80 11.86 -3.09
N THR A 110 -2.12 12.89 -2.30
CA THR A 110 -1.22 14.06 -2.14
C THR A 110 0.06 13.68 -1.40
N THR A 111 -0.07 12.92 -0.30
CA THR A 111 1.09 12.41 0.44
C THR A 111 1.90 11.42 -0.41
N TRP A 112 1.24 10.56 -1.19
CA TRP A 112 1.91 9.63 -2.10
C TRP A 112 2.73 10.36 -3.16
N ASN A 113 2.17 11.38 -3.80
CA ASN A 113 2.91 12.22 -4.75
C ASN A 113 4.11 12.92 -4.09
N THR A 114 4.00 13.29 -2.81
CA THR A 114 5.12 13.83 -2.04
C THR A 114 6.22 12.78 -1.84
N ILE A 115 5.86 11.54 -1.46
CA ILE A 115 6.80 10.41 -1.37
C ILE A 115 7.54 10.23 -2.70
N LEU A 116 6.80 10.16 -3.82
CA LEU A 116 7.38 9.97 -5.15
C LEU A 116 8.32 11.09 -5.58
N ASN A 117 7.99 12.35 -5.24
CA ASN A 117 8.84 13.49 -5.55
C ASN A 117 10.10 13.56 -4.68
N GLN A 118 10.05 13.06 -3.45
CA GLN A 118 11.18 13.11 -2.52
C GLN A 118 12.11 11.90 -2.66
N VAL A 119 11.58 10.72 -3.03
CA VAL A 119 12.39 9.50 -3.13
C VAL A 119 13.53 9.60 -4.15
N ILE A 120 13.41 10.49 -5.16
CA ILE A 120 14.46 10.69 -6.17
C ILE A 120 15.79 11.19 -5.57
N TYR A 121 15.74 11.83 -4.41
CA TYR A 121 16.92 12.34 -3.69
C TYR A 121 17.50 11.34 -2.68
N GLU A 122 16.84 10.20 -2.49
CA GLU A 122 17.25 9.18 -1.54
C GLU A 122 18.29 8.22 -2.13
N ASN A 123 18.83 7.36 -1.25
CA ASN A 123 19.71 6.27 -1.67
C ASN A 123 18.95 5.24 -2.53
N GLU A 124 19.71 4.45 -3.29
CA GLU A 124 19.16 3.50 -4.26
C GLU A 124 18.22 2.47 -3.64
N MET A 125 18.49 2.03 -2.41
CA MET A 125 17.66 1.02 -1.76
C MET A 125 16.29 1.56 -1.39
N VAL A 126 16.19 2.80 -0.90
CA VAL A 126 14.90 3.44 -0.62
C VAL A 126 14.09 3.58 -1.91
N LYS A 127 14.74 3.96 -3.03
CA LYS A 127 14.09 4.05 -4.35
C LYS A 127 13.52 2.71 -4.78
N VAL A 128 14.30 1.64 -4.69
CA VAL A 128 13.87 0.28 -5.07
C VAL A 128 12.68 -0.18 -4.20
N ILE A 129 12.72 0.04 -2.89
CA ILE A 129 11.62 -0.36 -1.99
C ILE A 129 10.34 0.42 -2.32
N ILE A 130 10.43 1.74 -2.54
CA ILE A 130 9.25 2.56 -2.91
C ILE A 130 8.73 2.21 -4.30
N ASP A 131 9.61 1.88 -5.26
CA ASP A 131 9.18 1.45 -6.59
C ASP A 131 8.47 0.10 -6.55
N GLU A 132 8.95 -0.84 -5.71
CA GLU A 132 8.23 -2.10 -5.47
C GLU A 132 6.87 -1.86 -4.81
N LEU A 133 6.75 -0.91 -3.87
CA LEU A 133 5.46 -0.56 -3.25
C LEU A 133 4.47 0.09 -4.25
N ARG A 134 4.98 0.71 -5.32
CA ARG A 134 4.24 1.69 -6.14
C ARG A 134 2.90 1.20 -6.64
N LEU A 135 2.90 0.10 -7.38
CA LEU A 135 1.68 -0.37 -8.04
C LEU A 135 0.63 -0.78 -7.00
N TRP A 136 1.00 -1.43 -5.89
CA TRP A 136 0.06 -1.70 -4.80
C TRP A 136 -0.49 -0.41 -4.17
N ALA A 137 0.37 0.58 -3.90
CA ALA A 137 -0.04 1.83 -3.26
C ALA A 137 -0.99 2.66 -4.14
N GLU A 138 -0.68 2.78 -5.43
CA GLU A 138 -1.53 3.49 -6.41
C GLU A 138 -2.89 2.81 -6.56
N GLU A 139 -2.93 1.48 -6.53
CA GLU A 139 -4.15 0.69 -6.57
C GLU A 139 -4.96 0.84 -5.27
N SER A 140 -4.34 0.81 -4.10
CA SER A 140 -5.01 1.08 -2.83
C SER A 140 -5.60 2.49 -2.77
N ILE A 141 -4.86 3.50 -3.26
CA ILE A 141 -5.33 4.89 -3.35
C ILE A 141 -6.49 5.01 -4.33
N TYR A 142 -6.39 4.37 -5.50
CA TYR A 142 -7.48 4.35 -6.46
C TYR A 142 -8.75 3.71 -5.88
N GLU A 143 -8.61 2.57 -5.20
CA GLU A 143 -9.74 1.78 -4.70
C GLU A 143 -10.37 2.37 -3.43
N SER A 144 -9.59 3.03 -2.56
CA SER A 144 -10.00 3.46 -1.21
C SER A 144 -9.67 4.92 -0.86
N GLY A 145 -9.11 5.69 -1.79
CA GLY A 145 -8.66 7.08 -1.60
C GLY A 145 -7.36 7.22 -0.79
N CYS A 146 -6.91 6.15 -0.13
CA CYS A 146 -5.74 6.13 0.74
C CYS A 146 -5.29 4.70 1.06
N PHE A 147 -4.11 4.59 1.66
CA PHE A 147 -3.67 3.44 2.43
C PHE A 147 -3.14 3.90 3.80
N THR A 148 -2.98 2.95 4.70
CA THR A 148 -2.47 3.14 6.06
C THR A 148 -1.18 2.37 6.23
N ILE A 149 -0.18 2.97 6.88
CA ILE A 149 0.99 2.25 7.41
C ILE A 149 0.75 2.03 8.91
N LEU A 150 0.82 0.79 9.35
CA LEU A 150 0.72 0.38 10.75
C LEU A 150 2.05 -0.18 11.21
N GLY A 151 2.68 0.46 12.19
CA GLY A 151 3.82 -0.10 12.93
C GLY A 151 3.39 -0.83 14.20
N ILE A 152 4.18 -1.82 14.63
CA ILE A 152 4.00 -2.58 15.88
C ILE A 152 5.22 -2.40 16.77
#